data_AF-A0A098GE01-F1
#
_entry.id   AF-A0A098GE01-F1
#
_cell.length_a   1.000
_cell.length_b   1.000
_cell.length_c   1.000
_cell.angle_alpha   90.00
_cell.angle_beta   90.00
_cell.angle_gamma   90.00
#
_symmetry.space_group_name_H-M   'P 1'
#
loop_
_entity.id
_entity.type
_entity.pdbx_description
1 polymer ?
#
loop_
_entity_poly.entity_id
_entity_poly.type
_entity_poly.pdbx_seq_one_letter_code
_entity_poly.pdbx_strand_id
1 'polypeptide(L)' 'MDVDSARHLCHTINLEFKEVNTHKNVTLSIGLVCVNPGNEHEIKVILSLLDKLLYQAKERGKNQTISQTI' A
#
# COMPACT_ATOMS: atom_id res chain seq x y z
N MET A 1 6.72 -12.66 6.55
CA MET A 1 5.38 -12.05 6.41
C MET A 1 4.96 -12.27 4.97
N ASP A 2 3.88 -12.98 4.72
CA ASP A 2 3.32 -13.15 3.37
C ASP A 2 2.57 -11.88 2.94
N VAL A 3 2.25 -11.80 1.64
CA VAL A 3 1.59 -10.62 1.04
C VAL A 3 0.19 -10.38 1.62
N ASP A 4 -0.53 -11.43 2.04
CA ASP A 4 -1.89 -11.29 2.56
C ASP A 4 -1.88 -10.77 4.00
N SER A 5 -0.92 -11.20 4.81
CA SER A 5 -0.64 -10.61 6.12
C SER A 5 -0.32 -9.11 6.01
N ALA A 6 0.50 -8.71 5.03
CA ALA A 6 0.83 -7.31 4.80
C ALA A 6 -0.40 -6.50 4.32
N ARG A 7 -1.23 -7.06 3.44
CA ARG A 7 -2.51 -6.45 3.03
C ARG A 7 -3.46 -6.28 4.21
N HIS A 8 -3.56 -7.28 5.07
CA HIS A 8 -4.39 -7.24 6.27
C HIS A 8 -3.93 -6.14 7.24
N LEU A 9 -2.62 -5.99 7.42
CA LEU A 9 -2.06 -4.88 8.19
C LEU A 9 -2.43 -3.52 7.59
N CYS A 10 -2.28 -3.32 6.29
CA CYS A 10 -2.68 -2.07 5.62
C CYS A 10 -4.19 -1.78 5.75
N HIS A 11 -5.02 -2.82 5.72
CA HIS A 11 -6.46 -2.68 5.96
C HIS A 11 -6.74 -2.23 7.40
N THR A 12 -6.09 -2.86 8.38
CA THR A 12 -6.19 -2.50 9.80
C THR A 12 -5.77 -1.04 10.03
N ILE A 13 -4.65 -0.61 9.43
CA ILE A 13 -4.20 0.79 9.49
C ILE A 13 -5.27 1.76 8.96
N ASN A 14 -5.94 1.42 7.85
CA ASN A 14 -7.02 2.26 7.31
C ASN A 14 -8.23 2.35 8.25
N LEU A 15 -8.62 1.23 8.87
CA LEU A 15 -9.73 1.20 9.83
C LEU A 15 -9.40 2.02 11.07
N GLU A 16 -8.25 1.76 11.69
CA GLU A 16 -7.79 2.50 12.87
C GLU A 16 -7.68 4.00 12.57
N PHE A 17 -7.09 4.37 11.43
CA PHE A 17 -7.03 5.77 11.01
C PHE A 17 -8.41 6.40 10.89
N LYS A 18 -9.38 5.71 10.30
CA LYS A 18 -10.77 6.21 10.16
C LYS A 18 -11.44 6.41 11.51
N GLU A 19 -11.19 5.52 12.47
CA GLU A 19 -11.75 5.61 13.82
C GLU A 19 -11.15 6.79 14.59
N VAL A 20 -9.82 6.87 14.68
CA VAL A 20 -9.11 7.88 15.50
C VAL A 20 -9.10 9.27 14.88
N ASN A 21 -9.17 9.38 13.56
CA ASN A 21 -9.12 10.67 12.88
C ASN A 21 -10.43 11.45 13.08
N THR A 22 -10.30 12.69 13.53
CA THR A 22 -11.43 13.62 13.75
C THR A 22 -12.03 14.07 12.41
N HIS A 23 -11.22 14.12 11.34
CA HIS A 23 -11.65 14.54 10.02
C HIS A 23 -12.13 13.35 9.18
N LYS A 24 -13.41 12.99 9.29
CA LYS A 24 -13.99 11.78 8.65
C LYS A 24 -13.91 11.72 7.12
N ASN A 25 -13.61 12.84 6.46
CA ASN A 25 -13.41 12.91 5.01
C ASN A 25 -11.96 12.74 4.57
N VAL A 26 -11.01 12.69 5.52
CA VAL A 26 -9.60 12.41 5.23
C VAL A 26 -9.39 10.90 5.31
N THR A 27 -8.76 10.35 4.27
CA THR A 27 -8.53 8.91 4.08
C THR A 27 -7.09 8.66 3.63
N LEU A 28 -6.62 7.41 3.73
CA LEU A 28 -5.28 7.02 3.30
C LEU A 28 -5.36 6.20 2.01
N SER A 29 -4.36 6.39 1.13
CA SER A 29 -4.14 5.51 -0.02
C SER A 29 -2.75 4.92 0.13
N ILE A 30 -2.61 3.61 -0.06
CA ILE A 30 -1.39 2.88 0.28
C ILE A 30 -0.94 2.06 -0.94
N GLY A 31 0.34 2.17 -1.29
CA GLY A 31 1.02 1.27 -2.20
C GLY A 31 1.83 0.23 -1.42
N LEU A 32 1.78 -1.04 -1.82
CA LEU A 32 2.49 -2.12 -1.16
C LEU A 32 3.24 -2.97 -2.19
N VAL A 33 4.55 -3.18 -1.98
CA VAL A 33 5.34 -4.12 -2.77
C VAL A 33 5.84 -5.23 -1.85
N CYS A 34 5.57 -6.48 -2.22
CA CYS A 34 6.16 -7.65 -1.58
C CYS A 34 7.26 -8.19 -2.49
N VAL A 35 8.49 -8.30 -2.00
CA VAL A 35 9.64 -8.78 -2.79
C VAL A 35 9.94 -10.21 -2.39
N ASN A 36 9.96 -11.11 -3.37
CA ASN A 36 10.35 -12.50 -3.17
C ASN A 36 11.86 -12.58 -2.92
N PRO A 37 12.29 -13.41 -1.94
CA PRO A 37 13.71 -13.65 -1.72
C PRO A 37 14.38 -14.16 -3.01
N GLY A 38 15.55 -13.63 -3.35
CA GLY A 38 16.31 -14.02 -4.55
C GLY A 38 15.99 -13.19 -5.80
N ASN A 39 14.98 -12.32 -5.76
CA ASN A 39 14.85 -11.29 -6.78
C ASN A 39 15.80 -10.13 -6.48
N GLU A 40 16.87 -10.03 -7.26
CA GLU A 40 17.79 -8.89 -7.25
C GLU A 40 17.19 -7.73 -8.05
N HIS A 41 16.10 -7.17 -7.53
CA HIS A 41 15.62 -5.88 -8.02
C HIS A 41 16.42 -4.76 -7.34
N GLU A 42 16.95 -3.85 -8.17
CA GLU A 42 17.51 -2.61 -7.66
C GLU A 42 16.47 -1.86 -6.82
N ILE A 43 16.87 -1.36 -5.65
CA ILE A 43 16.00 -0.58 -4.75
C ILE A 43 15.28 0.56 -5.51
N LYS A 44 15.95 1.19 -6.47
CA LYS A 44 15.39 2.25 -7.31
C LYS A 44 14.16 1.79 -8.10
N VAL A 45 14.16 0.56 -8.60
CA VAL A 45 13.03 -0.04 -9.31
C VAL A 45 11.87 -0.31 -8.35
N ILE A 46 12.18 -0.82 -7.15
CA ILE A 46 11.17 -1.07 -6.10
C ILE A 46 10.48 0.24 -5.67
N LEU A 47 11.26 1.30 -5.45
CA LEU A 47 10.73 2.61 -5.10
C LEU A 47 9.85 3.20 -6.20
N SER A 48 10.31 3.12 -7.46
CA SER A 48 9.52 3.59 -8.61
C SER A 48 8.21 2.80 -8.74
N LEU A 49 8.23 1.50 -8.42
CA LEU A 49 7.03 0.67 -8.39
C LEU A 49 6.10 1.09 -7.25
N LEU A 50 6.61 1.33 -6.05
CA LEU A 50 5.81 1.80 -4.91
C LEU A 50 5.08 3.11 -5.24
N ASP A 51 5.79 4.09 -5.84
CA ASP A 51 5.19 5.36 -6.27
C ASP A 51 4.07 5.13 -7.29
N LYS A 52 4.30 4.24 -8.26
CA LYS A 52 3.29 3.88 -9.25
C LYS A 52 2.05 3.25 -8.60
N LEU A 53 2.22 2.32 -7.67
CA LEU A 53 1.10 1.68 -6.99
C LEU A 53 0.32 2.67 -6.11
N LEU A 54 1.02 3.58 -5.43
CA LEU A 54 0.40 4.66 -4.67
C LEU A 54 -0.39 5.60 -5.59
N TYR A 55 0.18 5.96 -6.76
CA TYR A 55 -0.51 6.78 -7.75
C TYR A 55 -1.76 6.08 -8.28
N GLN A 56 -1.68 4.79 -8.61
CA GLN A 56 -2.83 3.98 -9.01
C GLN A 56 -3.92 3.93 -7.92
N ALA A 57 -3.54 3.81 -6.64
CA ALA A 57 -4.50 3.86 -5.54
C ALA A 57 -5.26 5.19 -5.50
N LYS A 58 -4.59 6.30 -5.84
CA LYS A 58 -5.21 7.63 -5.92
C LYS A 58 -6.14 7.77 -7.13
N GLU A 59 -5.73 7.30 -8.30
CA GLU A 59 -6.53 7.39 -9.52
C GLU A 59 -7.78 6.49 -9.50
N ARG A 60 -7.70 5.33 -8.85
CA ARG A 60 -8.82 4.37 -8.74
C ARG A 60 -9.89 4.76 -7.70
N GLY A 61 -9.95 6.03 -7.30
CA GLY A 61 -10.93 6.53 -6.34
C GLY A 61 -10.42 6.73 -4.91
N LYS A 62 -9.10 6.65 -4.67
CA LYS A 62 -8.45 6.84 -3.35
C LYS A 62 -8.89 5.78 -2.33
N ASN A 63 -8.64 6.04 -1.04
CA ASN A 63 -9.05 5.22 0.12
C ASN A 63 -8.89 3.69 -0.06
N GLN A 64 -7.78 3.26 -0.66
CA GLN A 64 -7.54 1.86 -0.97
C GLN A 64 -6.07 1.50 -0.91
N THR A 65 -5.81 0.21 -0.78
CA THR A 65 -4.47 -0.36 -0.86
C THR A 65 -4.31 -1.09 -2.19
N ILE A 66 -3.29 -0.72 -2.97
CA ILE A 66 -2.90 -1.46 -4.17
C ILE A 66 -1.58 -2.17 -3.88
N SER A 67 -1.48 -3.43 -4.28
CA SER A 67 -0.34 -4.27 -3.92
C SER A 67 0.16 -5.09 -5.11
N GLN A 68 1.47 -5.31 -5.15
CA GLN A 68 2.11 -6.18 -6.14
C GLN A 68 3.18 -7.05 -5.46
N THR A 69 3.28 -8.30 -5.90
CA THR A 69 4.41 -9.17 -5.52
C THR A 69 5.37 -9.22 -6.68
N ILE A 70 6.66 -9.05 -6.41
CA ILE A 70 7.76 -9.20 -7.37
C ILE A 70 8.71 -10.27 -6.88
#